data_AF-A0AA38C4C9-F1
#
_entry.id   AF-A0AA38C4C9-F1
#
_cell.length_a   1.000
_cell.length_b   1.000
_cell.length_c   1.000
_cell.angle_alpha   90.00
_cell.angle_beta   90.00
_cell.angle_gamma   90.00
#
_symmetry.space_group_name_H-M   'P 1'
#
loop_
_entity.id
_entity.type
_entity.pdbx_description
1 polymer ?
#
loop_
_entity_poly.entity_id
_entity_poly.type
_entity_poly.pdbx_seq_one_letter_code
_entity_poly.pdbx_strand_id
1 'polypeptide(L)' 'VIEEPFQQWGLDFIGTLNPASSAGHTHVLTATDYFTKWVEAIPVKSTTSEVVCSFIKENILV' A
#
# COMPACT_ATOMS: atom_id res chain seq x y z
N VAL A 1 20.24 8.57 6.72
CA VAL A 1 19.74 9.49 5.66
C VAL A 1 19.29 8.62 4.51
N ILE A 2 18.24 9.00 3.80
CA ILE A 2 17.75 8.29 2.61
C ILE A 2 18.31 9.07 1.42
N GLU A 3 19.16 8.43 0.63
CA GLU A 3 20.07 9.09 -0.33
C GLU A 3 19.69 8.81 -1.78
N GLU A 4 18.90 7.76 -2.04
CA GLU A 4 18.45 7.39 -3.38
C GLU A 4 16.98 6.90 -3.42
N PRO A 5 16.32 7.00 -4.60
CA PRO A 5 15.00 6.40 -4.79
C PRO A 5 14.99 4.91 -4.44
N PHE A 6 13.91 4.46 -3.82
CA PHE A 6 13.62 3.05 -3.53
C PHE A 6 14.50 2.40 -2.45
N GLN A 7 15.37 3.17 -1.78
CA GLN A 7 16.20 2.68 -0.67
C GLN A 7 15.36 2.28 0.56
N GLN A 8 14.26 2.99 0.81
CA GLN A 8 13.38 2.71 1.95
C GLN A 8 11.94 3.10 1.66
N TRP A 9 11.03 2.23 2.07
CA TRP A 9 9.60 2.40 1.89
C TRP A 9 8.87 2.39 3.23
N GLY A 10 7.82 3.20 3.33
CA GLY A 10 6.80 3.08 4.36
C GLY A 10 5.56 2.42 3.79
N LEU A 11 5.08 1.35 4.43
CA LEU A 11 3.80 0.72 4.09
C LEU A 11 2.81 0.95 5.22
N ASP A 12 1.56 1.22 4.87
CA ASP A 12 0.49 1.44 5.85
C ASP A 12 -0.88 1.01 5.32
N PHE A 13 -1.75 0.58 6.25
CA PHE A 13 -3.16 0.35 5.98
C PHE A 13 -3.97 1.54 6.51
N ILE A 14 -4.52 2.32 5.59
CA ILE A 14 -5.35 3.46 5.94
C ILE A 14 -6.77 2.97 6.21
N GLY A 15 -7.12 3.02 7.50
CA GLY A 15 -8.46 3.07 8.07
C GLY A 15 -9.38 1.89 7.74
N THR A 16 -10.25 1.54 8.67
CA THR A 16 -11.39 0.67 8.32
C THR A 16 -12.46 1.53 7.65
N LEU A 17 -12.64 1.37 6.34
CA LEU A 17 -13.72 1.94 5.54
C LEU A 17 -15.04 1.39 6.04
N ASN A 18 -15.81 2.24 6.72
CA ASN A 18 -17.11 1.91 7.28
C ASN A 18 -18.16 2.95 6.85
N PRO A 19 -19.18 2.55 6.07
CA PRO A 19 -19.38 1.21 5.52
C PRO A 19 -18.30 0.85 4.49
N ALA A 20 -18.10 -0.44 4.25
CA ALA A 20 -17.24 -0.91 3.17
C ALA A 20 -17.69 -0.31 1.82
N SER A 21 -16.76 -0.17 0.88
CA SER A 21 -17.11 0.27 -0.49
C SER A 21 -18.11 -0.69 -1.14
N SER A 22 -18.76 -0.25 -2.22
CA SER A 22 -19.69 -1.09 -3.00
C SER A 22 -19.06 -2.40 -3.50
N ALA A 23 -17.75 -2.42 -3.70
CA ALA A 23 -16.99 -3.61 -4.11
C ALA A 23 -16.46 -4.45 -2.93
N GLY A 24 -16.76 -4.05 -1.69
CA GLY A 24 -16.39 -4.76 -0.46
C GLY A 24 -14.98 -4.45 0.06
N HIS A 25 -14.29 -3.42 -0.46
CA HIS A 25 -13.02 -2.97 0.11
C HIS A 25 -13.25 -2.32 1.47
N THR A 26 -12.39 -2.69 2.42
CA THR A 26 -12.47 -2.30 3.83
C THR A 26 -11.29 -1.44 4.24
N HIS A 27 -10.20 -1.39 3.48
CA HIS A 27 -9.00 -0.59 3.79
C HIS A 27 -8.37 -0.09 2.48
N VAL A 28 -7.42 0.83 2.60
CA VAL A 28 -6.48 1.18 1.52
C VAL A 28 -5.08 0.79 1.96
N LEU A 29 -4.38 -0.01 1.17
CA LEU A 29 -2.97 -0.30 1.37
C LEU A 29 -2.14 0.73 0.60
N THR A 30 -1.19 1.37 1.28
CA THR A 30 -0.30 2.36 0.67
C THR A 30 1.15 1.96 0.81
N ALA A 31 1.97 2.35 -0.17
CA ALA A 31 3.43 2.33 -0.10
C ALA A 31 3.96 3.70 -0.50
N THR A 32 4.83 4.27 0.33
CA THR A 32 5.50 5.55 0.06
C THR A 32 7.00 5.33 -0.04
N ASP A 33 7.60 5.69 -1.18
CA ASP A 33 9.05 5.80 -1.29
C ASP A 33 9.49 7.05 -0.53
N TYR A 34 10.32 6.87 0.48
CA TYR A 34 10.66 7.98 1.36
C TYR A 34 11.60 9.02 0.75
N PHE A 35 12.33 8.68 -0.32
CA PHE A 35 13.19 9.62 -1.04
C PHE A 35 12.37 10.53 -1.97
N THR A 36 11.68 9.94 -2.94
CA THR A 36 10.91 10.66 -3.97
C THR A 36 9.57 11.18 -3.46
N LYS A 37 9.08 10.66 -2.33
CA LYS A 37 7.70 10.84 -1.85
C LYS A 37 6.65 10.31 -2.83
N TRP A 38 7.05 9.45 -3.76
CA TRP A 38 6.12 8.73 -4.63
C TRP A 38 5.25 7.78 -3.80
N VAL A 39 3.95 7.75 -4.11
CA VAL A 39 2.96 6.96 -3.37
C VAL A 39 2.19 6.07 -4.33
N GLU A 40 2.11 4.79 -3.98
CA GLU A 40 1.18 3.83 -4.56
C GLU A 40 0.09 3.51 -3.54
N ALA A 41 -1.18 3.44 -3.97
CA ALA A 41 -2.30 3.17 -3.07
C ALA A 41 -3.37 2.32 -3.76
N ILE A 42 -3.72 1.18 -3.15
CA ILE A 42 -4.76 0.28 -3.67
C ILE A 42 -5.86 0.02 -2.63
N PRO A 43 -7.13 -0.09 -3.05
CA PRO A 43 -8.19 -0.52 -2.17
C PRO A 43 -8.10 -2.04 -1.93
N VAL A 44 -8.24 -2.47 -0.67
CA VAL A 44 -8.12 -3.90 -0.29
C VAL A 44 -9.30 -4.35 0.56
N LYS A 45 -9.62 -5.65 0.47
CA LYS A 45 -10.74 -6.26 1.20
C LYS A 45 -10.34 -6.81 2.58
N SER A 46 -9.05 -6.99 2.82
CA SER A 46 -8.50 -7.46 4.10
C SER A 46 -7.04 -6.99 4.26
N THR A 47 -6.49 -7.15 5.46
CA THR A 47 -5.14 -6.69 5.84
C THR A 47 -4.15 -7.86 6.01
N THR A 48 -4.36 -8.96 5.26
CA THR A 48 -3.53 -10.16 5.41
C THR A 48 -2.16 -10.01 4.74
N SER A 49 -1.21 -10.86 5.14
CA SER A 49 0.12 -10.94 4.53
C SER A 49 0.08 -11.19 3.03
N GLU A 50 -0.87 -12.02 2.57
CA GLU A 50 -1.00 -12.38 1.16
C GLU A 50 -1.36 -11.16 0.31
N VAL A 51 -2.25 -10.29 0.83
CA VAL A 51 -2.61 -9.02 0.19
C VAL A 51 -1.38 -8.11 0.07
N VAL A 52 -0.58 -7.99 1.13
CA VAL A 52 0.65 -7.18 1.10
C VAL A 52 1.67 -7.75 0.11
N CYS A 53 1.87 -9.07 0.10
CA CYS A 53 2.80 -9.73 -0.83
C CYS A 53 2.37 -9.55 -2.29
N SER A 54 1.09 -9.73 -2.61
CA SER A 54 0.56 -9.46 -3.95
C SER A 54 0.74 -8.00 -4.34
N PHE A 55 0.42 -7.06 -3.44
CA PHE A 55 0.61 -5.64 -3.69
C PHE A 55 2.06 -5.29 -4.05
N ILE A 56 3.04 -5.76 -3.27
CA ILE A 56 4.45 -5.52 -3.53
C ILE A 56 4.86 -6.08 -4.90
N LYS A 57 4.45 -7.31 -5.23
CA LYS A 57 4.82 -7.95 -6.51
C LYS A 57 4.17 -7.29 -7.71
N GLU A 58 2.92 -6.87 -7.59
CA GLU A 58 2.09 -6.43 -8.72
C GLU A 58 2.06 -4.91 -8.91
N ASN A 59 2.53 -4.12 -7.92
CA ASN A 59 2.44 -2.66 -7.97
C ASN A 59 3.76 -1.97 -7.64
N ILE A 60 4.68 -2.60 -6.89
CA ILE A 60 5.95 -1.98 -6.49
C ILE A 60 7.14 -2.51 -7.30
N LEU A 61 7.20 -3.82 -7.56
CA LEU A 61 8.32 -4.47 -8.26
C LEU A 61 8.13 -4.56 -9.79
N VAL A 62 7.08 -3.96 -10.34
CA VAL A 62 6.72 -4.04 -11.78
C VAL A 62 7.77 -3.35 -12.65
#